data_AF-A0A3D9ANS8-F1
#
_entry.id   AF-A0A3D9ANS8-F1
#
_cell.length_a   1.000
_cell.length_b   1.000
_cell.length_c   1.000
_cell.angle_alpha   90.00
_cell.angle_beta   90.00
_cell.angle_gamma   90.00
#
_symmetry.space_group_name_H-M   'P 1'
#
loop_
_entity.id
_entity.type
_entity.pdbx_description
1 polymer ?
#
loop_
_entity_poly.entity_id
_entity_poly.type
_entity_poly.pdbx_seq_one_letter_code
_entity_poly.pdbx_strand_id
1 'polypeptide(L)'
;MKKAVAVIGEGITEKYYIESLKGKAPFDIKPNSLDRNASSINKLEEAIKKAIKDGYDEVYCLIDMDGKNSGVSKTKYLTIKAKYHDKIFSIKKSGISCKVIFIETERCTELWFLYHFLKSSTTKQYGNYKQLENDLKKFRPKYEKTNAYYKSLKGGLFNDLQENSGDLDTAVKNSKDSIVSKIRDNRDYTYSEVHIMLMGLGLISPD
;
A
#
# COMPACT_ATOMS: atom_id res chain seq x y z
N MET A 1 -7.68 5.17 -25.06
CA MET A 1 -6.36 5.37 -24.42
C MET A 1 -6.33 4.45 -23.19
N LYS A 2 -5.26 3.69 -22.96
CA LYS A 2 -5.14 2.90 -21.73
C LYS A 2 -4.69 3.83 -20.61
N LYS A 3 -5.44 3.88 -19.51
CA LYS A 3 -5.09 4.62 -18.30
C LYS A 3 -3.70 4.18 -17.80
N ALA A 4 -2.87 5.13 -17.41
CA ALA A 4 -1.53 4.92 -16.87
C ALA A 4 -1.52 5.24 -15.36
N VAL A 5 -1.10 4.26 -14.55
CA VAL A 5 -1.12 4.40 -13.08
C VAL A 5 0.28 4.21 -12.52
N ALA A 6 0.71 5.17 -11.69
CA ALA A 6 1.92 5.03 -10.90
C ALA A 6 1.57 4.53 -9.50
N VAL A 7 2.37 3.60 -8.97
CA VAL A 7 2.24 3.14 -7.60
C VAL A 7 3.59 3.29 -6.90
N ILE A 8 3.62 4.12 -5.86
CA ILE A 8 4.83 4.51 -5.12
C ILE A 8 4.82 3.78 -3.78
N GLY A 9 5.90 3.07 -3.45
CA GLY A 9 6.06 2.36 -2.17
C GLY A 9 7.32 2.78 -1.41
N GLU A 10 7.27 2.74 -0.08
CA GLU A 10 8.37 3.23 0.78
C GLU A 10 9.56 2.27 0.95
N GLY A 11 9.43 1.00 0.53
CA GLY A 11 10.51 0.04 0.65
C GLY A 11 10.36 -1.23 -0.18
N ILE A 12 11.15 -2.25 0.18
CA ILE A 12 11.25 -3.49 -0.58
C ILE A 12 9.94 -4.29 -0.58
N THR A 13 9.16 -4.27 0.50
CA THR A 13 7.92 -5.05 0.60
C THR A 13 6.90 -4.55 -0.42
N GLU A 14 6.66 -3.23 -0.42
CA GLU A 14 5.76 -2.56 -1.35
C GLU A 14 6.25 -2.76 -2.79
N LYS A 15 7.57 -2.62 -3.02
CA LYS A 15 8.17 -2.86 -4.34
C LYS A 15 7.76 -4.22 -4.92
N TYR A 16 8.02 -5.31 -4.20
CA TYR A 16 7.73 -6.65 -4.70
C TYR A 16 6.23 -6.93 -4.78
N TYR A 17 5.43 -6.35 -3.87
CA TYR A 17 3.98 -6.44 -3.96
C TYR A 17 3.47 -5.78 -5.25
N ILE A 18 3.85 -4.52 -5.51
CA ILE A 18 3.43 -3.77 -6.70
C ILE A 18 3.95 -4.44 -7.99
N GLU A 19 5.21 -4.89 -8.00
CA GLU A 19 5.77 -5.63 -9.15
C GLU A 19 4.97 -6.89 -9.46
N SER A 20 4.48 -7.60 -8.44
CA SER A 20 3.64 -8.79 -8.61
C SER A 20 2.23 -8.51 -9.14
N LEU A 21 1.78 -7.24 -9.17
CA LEU A 21 0.49 -6.85 -9.76
C LEU A 21 0.57 -6.54 -11.26
N LYS A 22 1.79 -6.43 -11.83
CA LYS A 22 1.97 -6.14 -13.25
C LYS A 22 1.32 -7.19 -14.14
N GLY A 23 0.64 -6.73 -15.18
CA GLY A 23 -0.07 -7.59 -16.13
C GLY A 23 -1.38 -8.18 -15.59
N LYS A 24 -1.77 -7.90 -14.35
CA LYS A 24 -3.05 -8.33 -13.77
C LYS A 24 -4.13 -7.25 -13.88
N ALA A 25 -3.75 -5.98 -13.88
CA ALA A 25 -4.67 -4.87 -14.04
C ALA A 25 -4.97 -4.60 -15.54
N PRO A 26 -6.16 -4.07 -15.87
CA PRO A 26 -6.47 -3.59 -17.23
C PRO A 26 -5.61 -2.38 -17.66
N PHE A 27 -4.81 -1.83 -16.75
CA PHE A 27 -3.99 -0.62 -16.90
C PHE A 27 -2.50 -0.92 -16.75
N ASP A 28 -1.65 -0.02 -17.26
CA ASP A 28 -0.20 -0.14 -17.07
C ASP A 28 0.18 0.37 -15.67
N ILE A 29 0.69 -0.52 -14.83
CA ILE A 29 1.16 -0.22 -13.47
C ILE A 29 2.68 -0.01 -13.51
N LYS A 30 3.10 1.21 -13.15
CA LYS A 30 4.52 1.54 -13.00
C LYS A 30 4.91 1.59 -11.51
N PRO A 31 5.63 0.59 -10.99
CA PRO A 31 6.15 0.63 -9.63
C PRO A 31 7.24 1.68 -9.53
N ASN A 32 7.21 2.45 -8.44
CA ASN A 32 8.28 3.35 -8.05
C ASN A 32 8.61 3.10 -6.58
N SER A 33 9.72 2.42 -6.31
CA SER A 33 10.15 2.12 -4.94
C SER A 33 11.09 3.19 -4.42
N LEU A 34 10.84 3.68 -3.22
CA LEU A 34 11.74 4.56 -2.49
C LEU A 34 12.67 3.73 -1.60
N ASP A 35 13.89 4.24 -1.35
CA ASP A 35 14.77 3.64 -0.34
C ASP A 35 14.39 4.10 1.08
N ARG A 36 14.54 3.21 2.07
CA ARG A 36 14.20 3.39 3.50
C ARG A 36 15.09 4.36 4.29
N ASN A 37 15.51 5.49 3.72
CA ASN A 37 16.32 6.47 4.44
C ASN A 37 15.45 7.64 4.93
N ALA A 38 15.89 8.40 5.94
CA ALA A 38 15.18 9.58 6.48
C ALA A 38 14.85 10.68 5.45
N SER A 39 15.38 10.56 4.23
CA SER A 39 14.96 11.32 3.03
C SER A 39 13.66 10.80 2.38
N SER A 40 13.01 9.78 2.95
CA SER A 40 11.87 9.07 2.34
C SER A 40 10.69 9.98 2.04
N ILE A 41 10.36 10.92 2.92
CA ILE A 41 9.22 11.82 2.70
C ILE A 41 9.50 12.85 1.58
N ASN A 42 10.73 13.35 1.49
CA ASN A 42 11.14 14.22 0.38
C ASN A 42 11.19 13.43 -0.92
N LYS A 43 11.74 12.20 -0.89
CA LYS A 43 11.75 11.29 -2.04
C LYS A 43 10.32 10.94 -2.49
N LEU A 44 9.38 10.78 -1.56
CA LEU A 44 7.95 10.57 -1.85
C LEU A 44 7.38 11.78 -2.57
N GLU A 45 7.60 13.00 -2.06
CA GLU A 45 7.13 14.22 -2.71
C GLU A 45 7.71 14.37 -4.12
N GLU A 46 9.01 14.13 -4.31
CA GLU A 46 9.64 14.19 -5.62
C GLU A 46 9.11 13.12 -6.58
N ALA A 47 8.85 11.90 -6.10
CA ALA A 47 8.22 10.84 -6.88
C ALA A 47 6.79 11.20 -7.30
N ILE A 48 6.00 11.80 -6.42
CA ILE A 48 4.65 12.31 -6.74
C ILE A 48 4.74 13.41 -7.81
N LYS A 49 5.60 14.43 -7.61
CA LYS A 49 5.80 15.51 -8.59
C LYS A 49 6.21 14.98 -9.95
N LYS A 50 7.12 14.00 -9.98
CA LYS A 50 7.56 13.36 -11.21
C LYS A 50 6.43 12.61 -11.90
N ALA A 51 5.65 11.81 -11.17
CA ALA A 51 4.51 11.09 -11.75
C ALA A 51 3.45 12.07 -12.30
N ILE A 52 3.16 13.16 -11.58
CA ILE A 52 2.28 14.22 -12.11
C ILE A 52 2.89 14.78 -13.42
N LYS A 53 4.17 15.17 -13.42
CA LYS A 53 4.83 15.76 -14.59
C LYS A 53 4.88 14.81 -15.80
N ASP A 54 5.08 13.52 -15.56
CA ASP A 54 5.14 12.48 -16.59
C ASP A 54 3.76 12.16 -17.19
N GLY A 55 2.67 12.71 -16.63
CA GLY A 55 1.33 12.61 -17.20
C GLY A 55 0.59 11.31 -16.85
N TYR A 56 0.85 10.73 -15.68
CA TYR A 56 0.01 9.63 -15.17
C TYR A 56 -1.41 10.12 -14.86
N ASP A 57 -2.40 9.26 -15.06
CA ASP A 57 -3.80 9.57 -14.72
C ASP A 57 -4.01 9.48 -13.20
N GLU A 58 -3.35 8.52 -12.55
CA GLU A 58 -3.45 8.30 -11.11
C GLU A 58 -2.11 7.90 -10.48
N VAL A 59 -1.93 8.29 -9.23
CA VAL A 59 -0.79 7.96 -8.38
C VAL A 59 -1.28 7.42 -7.06
N TYR A 60 -0.93 6.18 -6.74
CA TYR A 60 -1.19 5.56 -5.43
C TYR A 60 0.10 5.53 -4.61
N CYS A 61 0.09 6.12 -3.41
CA CYS A 61 1.22 6.11 -2.49
C CYS A 61 0.93 5.13 -1.35
N LEU A 62 1.64 3.99 -1.29
CA LEU A 62 1.56 3.03 -0.18
C LEU A 62 2.41 3.55 0.97
N ILE A 63 1.77 3.84 2.09
CA ILE A 63 2.39 4.44 3.26
C ILE A 63 2.31 3.46 4.44
N ASP A 64 3.48 3.11 4.96
CA ASP A 64 3.63 2.45 6.25
C ASP A 64 3.54 3.51 7.36
N MET A 65 2.62 3.39 8.30
CA MET A 65 2.47 4.39 9.36
C MET A 65 3.53 4.28 10.47
N ASP A 66 4.40 3.26 10.45
CA ASP A 66 5.48 3.13 11.43
C ASP A 66 6.40 4.36 11.40
N GLY A 67 6.68 4.91 12.58
CA GLY A 67 7.47 6.14 12.73
C GLY A 67 6.79 7.44 12.26
N LYS A 68 5.50 7.43 11.87
CA LYS A 68 4.74 8.62 11.45
C LYS A 68 3.70 9.09 12.48
N ASN A 69 3.75 8.56 13.70
CA ASN A 69 2.73 8.76 14.74
C ASN A 69 3.01 9.95 15.68
N SER A 70 4.23 10.52 15.66
CA SER A 70 4.60 11.66 16.51
C SER A 70 5.72 12.52 15.90
N GLY A 71 5.91 13.70 16.51
CA GLY A 71 7.02 14.61 16.22
C GLY A 71 7.08 15.11 14.78
N VAL A 72 8.31 15.44 14.34
CA VAL A 72 8.59 16.03 13.02
C VAL A 72 8.17 15.11 11.88
N SER A 73 8.30 13.79 12.04
CA SER A 73 7.91 12.81 11.03
C SER A 73 6.41 12.88 10.74
N LYS A 74 5.58 12.91 11.80
CA LYS A 74 4.13 13.11 11.68
C LYS A 74 3.79 14.41 10.97
N THR A 75 4.40 15.52 11.38
CA THR A 75 4.12 16.83 10.78
C THR A 75 4.47 16.86 9.29
N LYS A 76 5.64 16.34 8.90
CA LYS A 76 6.05 16.26 7.48
C LYS A 76 5.09 15.39 6.67
N TYR A 77 4.71 14.23 7.22
CA TYR A 77 3.75 13.35 6.59
C TYR A 77 2.40 14.03 6.37
N LEU A 78 1.82 14.62 7.41
CA LEU A 78 0.53 15.30 7.34
C LEU A 78 0.56 16.49 6.36
N THR A 79 1.64 17.26 6.32
CA THR A 79 1.82 18.36 5.34
C THR A 79 1.77 17.84 3.90
N ILE A 80 2.48 16.75 3.60
CA ILE A 80 2.50 16.16 2.25
C ILE A 80 1.17 15.48 1.92
N LYS A 81 0.56 14.74 2.84
CA LYS A 81 -0.78 14.17 2.66
C LYS A 81 -1.80 15.26 2.36
N ALA A 82 -1.85 16.32 3.17
CA ALA A 82 -2.74 17.46 2.96
C ALA A 82 -2.47 18.19 1.64
N LYS A 83 -1.23 18.18 1.14
CA LYS A 83 -0.87 18.80 -0.13
C LYS A 83 -1.36 18.00 -1.33
N TYR A 84 -1.34 16.67 -1.29
CA TYR A 84 -1.54 15.82 -2.48
C TYR A 84 -2.75 14.86 -2.41
N HIS A 85 -3.07 14.30 -1.25
CA HIS A 85 -4.09 13.27 -1.12
C HIS A 85 -5.48 13.76 -1.55
N ASP A 86 -6.16 12.93 -2.36
CA ASP A 86 -7.48 13.18 -2.93
C ASP A 86 -7.56 14.48 -3.76
N LYS A 87 -6.42 14.91 -4.32
CA LYS A 87 -6.35 16.07 -5.21
C LYS A 87 -6.08 15.67 -6.64
N ILE A 88 -6.59 16.49 -7.55
CA ILE A 88 -6.39 16.38 -8.99
C ILE A 88 -5.47 17.51 -9.44
N PHE A 89 -4.42 17.15 -10.17
CA PHE A 89 -3.43 18.08 -10.71
C PHE A 89 -3.51 18.08 -12.24
N SER A 90 -3.90 19.22 -12.81
CA SER A 90 -4.04 19.36 -14.26
C SER A 90 -2.78 19.94 -14.91
N ILE A 91 -2.26 19.26 -15.93
CA ILE A 91 -1.18 19.77 -16.78
C ILE A 91 -1.82 20.45 -18.00
N LYS A 92 -2.00 21.77 -17.91
CA LYS A 92 -2.73 22.57 -18.91
C LYS A 92 -2.27 22.38 -20.35
N LYS A 93 -0.98 22.08 -20.58
CA LYS A 93 -0.40 21.92 -21.92
C LYS A 93 -0.74 20.59 -22.60
N SER A 94 -1.06 19.54 -21.84
CA SER A 94 -1.36 18.21 -22.38
C SER A 94 -2.83 17.79 -22.20
N GLY A 95 -3.63 18.58 -21.47
CA GLY A 95 -5.02 18.22 -21.14
C GLY A 95 -5.13 17.04 -20.16
N ILE A 96 -4.01 16.60 -19.57
CA ILE A 96 -3.95 15.47 -18.65
C ILE A 96 -4.24 15.94 -17.23
N SER A 97 -5.05 15.17 -16.49
CA SER A 97 -5.31 15.34 -15.07
C SER A 97 -4.80 14.13 -14.29
N CYS A 98 -4.05 14.37 -13.22
CA CYS A 98 -3.49 13.32 -12.36
C CYS A 98 -4.14 13.35 -10.97
N LYS A 99 -4.82 12.28 -10.54
CA LYS A 99 -5.32 12.13 -9.15
C LYS A 99 -4.26 11.47 -8.28
N VAL A 100 -4.02 11.99 -7.08
CA VAL A 100 -3.08 11.39 -6.11
C VAL A 100 -3.83 10.84 -4.90
N ILE A 101 -3.62 9.57 -4.55
CA ILE A 101 -4.26 8.88 -3.44
C ILE A 101 -3.17 8.29 -2.53
N PHE A 102 -3.36 8.44 -1.23
CA PHE A 102 -2.49 7.89 -0.20
C PHE A 102 -3.24 6.68 0.35
N ILE A 103 -2.52 5.59 0.53
CA ILE A 103 -3.02 4.29 0.93
C ILE A 103 -2.25 3.91 2.19
N GLU A 104 -2.86 4.16 3.34
CA GLU A 104 -2.23 3.93 4.64
C GLU A 104 -2.40 2.48 5.07
N THR A 105 -1.30 1.90 5.56
CA THR A 105 -1.34 0.69 6.36
C THR A 105 -0.70 0.97 7.71
N GLU A 106 -1.46 0.70 8.78
CA GLU A 106 -0.96 0.92 10.12
C GLU A 106 0.18 -0.04 10.45
N ARG A 107 1.21 0.49 11.11
CA ARG A 107 2.56 -0.09 11.18
C ARG A 107 3.17 -0.28 9.79
N CYS A 108 2.79 -1.34 9.07
CA CYS A 108 3.40 -1.68 7.80
C CYS A 108 2.57 -2.61 6.89
N THR A 109 2.88 -2.62 5.59
CA THR A 109 2.22 -3.39 4.53
C THR A 109 2.02 -4.88 4.87
N GLU A 110 2.84 -5.49 5.72
CA GLU A 110 2.63 -6.86 6.17
C GLU A 110 1.28 -7.11 6.90
N LEU A 111 0.63 -6.07 7.43
CA LEU A 111 -0.73 -6.19 7.98
C LEU A 111 -1.74 -6.54 6.90
N TRP A 112 -1.59 -5.97 5.69
CA TRP A 112 -2.39 -6.36 4.53
C TRP A 112 -2.16 -7.84 4.19
N PHE A 113 -0.93 -8.34 4.25
CA PHE A 113 -0.67 -9.77 4.01
C PHE A 113 -1.34 -10.67 5.04
N LEU A 114 -1.31 -10.27 6.31
CA LEU A 114 -1.99 -11.02 7.38
C LEU A 114 -3.51 -11.13 7.13
N TYR A 115 -4.14 -10.09 6.56
CA TYR A 115 -5.56 -10.11 6.24
C TYR A 115 -5.99 -11.17 5.24
N HIS A 116 -5.09 -11.71 4.42
CA HIS A 116 -5.40 -12.85 3.56
C HIS A 116 -5.73 -14.14 4.33
N PHE A 117 -5.26 -14.26 5.58
CA PHE A 117 -5.30 -15.52 6.32
C PHE A 117 -6.24 -15.49 7.54
N LEU A 118 -6.67 -14.30 7.97
CA LEU A 118 -7.56 -14.15 9.12
C LEU A 118 -9.03 -14.33 8.73
N LYS A 119 -9.79 -15.05 9.55
CA LYS A 119 -11.25 -15.18 9.37
C LYS A 119 -12.03 -13.86 9.53
N SER A 120 -11.45 -12.91 10.25
CA SER A 120 -12.00 -11.58 10.52
C SER A 120 -10.88 -10.57 10.73
N SER A 121 -11.15 -9.28 10.49
CA SER A 121 -10.21 -8.21 10.77
C SER A 121 -9.74 -8.26 12.23
N THR A 122 -8.42 -8.20 12.46
CA THR A 122 -7.86 -8.11 13.80
C THR A 122 -7.95 -6.67 14.34
N THR A 123 -8.19 -6.52 15.64
CA THR A 123 -8.08 -5.23 16.36
C THR A 123 -6.87 -5.21 17.30
N LYS A 124 -5.95 -6.18 17.17
CA LYS A 124 -4.77 -6.30 18.03
C LYS A 124 -3.80 -5.16 17.76
N GLN A 125 -3.53 -4.34 18.76
CA GLN A 125 -2.44 -3.36 18.69
C GLN A 125 -1.09 -4.06 18.62
N TYR A 126 -0.34 -3.81 17.55
CA TYR A 126 1.02 -4.33 17.36
C TYR A 126 2.03 -3.30 17.88
N GLY A 127 2.71 -3.61 18.99
CA GLY A 127 3.69 -2.71 19.59
C GLY A 127 4.97 -2.53 18.77
N ASN A 128 5.28 -3.49 17.89
CA ASN A 128 6.44 -3.44 16.99
C ASN A 128 6.23 -4.36 15.78
N TYR A 129 7.11 -4.23 14.78
CA TYR A 129 7.10 -5.08 13.58
C TYR A 129 7.18 -6.58 13.92
N LYS A 130 7.97 -6.98 14.93
CA LYS A 130 8.18 -8.40 15.26
C LYS A 130 6.90 -9.10 15.72
N GLN A 131 6.02 -8.40 16.44
CA GLN A 131 4.74 -8.96 16.86
C GLN A 131 3.82 -9.24 15.67
N LEU A 132 3.79 -8.35 14.67
CA LEU A 132 3.03 -8.54 13.44
C LEU A 132 3.64 -9.67 12.60
N GLU A 133 4.97 -9.68 12.46
CA GLU A 133 5.69 -10.74 11.76
C GLU A 133 5.42 -12.11 12.39
N ASN A 134 5.40 -12.22 13.72
CA ASN A 134 5.13 -13.47 14.41
C ASN A 134 3.71 -14.00 14.12
N ASP A 135 2.72 -13.12 14.02
CA ASP A 135 1.36 -13.54 13.65
C ASP A 135 1.28 -13.94 12.18
N LEU A 136 1.91 -13.19 11.27
CA LEU A 136 2.01 -13.56 9.86
C LEU A 136 2.71 -14.92 9.69
N LYS A 137 3.78 -15.18 10.45
CA LYS A 137 4.55 -16.43 10.40
C LYS A 137 3.77 -17.66 10.88
N LYS A 138 2.66 -17.51 11.61
CA LYS A 138 1.76 -18.64 11.92
C LYS A 138 1.14 -19.22 10.65
N PHE A 139 0.90 -18.39 9.65
CA PHE A 139 0.36 -18.78 8.34
C PHE A 139 1.47 -18.91 7.28
N ARG A 140 2.54 -18.13 7.43
CA ARG A 140 3.68 -18.07 6.51
C ARG A 140 5.01 -18.34 7.24
N PRO A 141 5.30 -19.57 7.69
CA PRO A 141 6.46 -19.85 8.55
C PRO A 141 7.82 -19.44 7.95
N LYS A 142 7.92 -19.44 6.62
CA LYS A 142 9.13 -19.07 5.87
C LYS A 142 9.20 -17.59 5.45
N TYR A 143 8.25 -16.76 5.89
CA TYR A 143 8.22 -15.35 5.50
C TYR A 143 9.48 -14.61 5.97
N GLU A 144 10.10 -13.88 5.06
CA GLU A 144 11.24 -13.01 5.37
C GLU A 144 11.17 -11.71 4.59
N LYS A 145 11.47 -10.59 5.26
CA LYS A 145 11.52 -9.27 4.63
C LYS A 145 12.88 -9.05 3.93
N THR A 146 13.18 -9.87 2.93
CA THR A 146 14.45 -9.84 2.18
C THR A 146 14.24 -9.88 0.67
N ASN A 147 15.19 -9.30 -0.08
CA ASN A 147 15.19 -9.43 -1.54
C ASN A 147 15.24 -10.89 -2.00
N ALA A 148 16.02 -11.74 -1.31
CA ALA A 148 16.16 -13.15 -1.67
C ALA A 148 14.83 -13.90 -1.52
N TYR A 149 14.11 -13.68 -0.41
CA TYR A 149 12.79 -14.27 -0.20
C TYR A 149 11.81 -13.85 -1.29
N TYR A 150 11.62 -12.56 -1.53
CA TYR A 150 10.64 -12.11 -2.51
C TYR A 150 10.94 -12.57 -3.94
N LYS A 151 12.22 -12.61 -4.35
CA LYS A 151 12.63 -13.17 -5.65
C LYS A 151 12.41 -14.67 -5.77
N SER A 152 12.36 -15.39 -4.66
CA SER A 152 12.13 -16.84 -4.65
C SER A 152 10.67 -17.22 -4.90
N LEU A 153 9.73 -16.27 -4.74
CA LEU A 153 8.30 -16.50 -4.91
C LEU A 153 7.95 -16.63 -6.41
N LYS A 154 7.61 -17.85 -6.83
CA LYS A 154 7.13 -18.09 -8.20
C LYS A 154 5.82 -17.36 -8.42
N GLY A 155 5.69 -16.64 -9.54
CA GLY A 155 4.51 -15.83 -9.84
C GLY A 155 4.41 -14.52 -9.03
N GLY A 156 5.36 -14.24 -8.14
CA GLY A 156 5.41 -13.04 -7.33
C GLY A 156 4.50 -13.08 -6.08
N LEU A 157 4.68 -12.08 -5.22
CA LEU A 157 4.08 -12.02 -3.89
C LEU A 157 2.54 -12.08 -3.91
N PHE A 158 1.87 -11.40 -4.84
CA PHE A 158 0.41 -11.42 -4.96
C PHE A 158 -0.15 -12.82 -5.24
N ASN A 159 0.48 -13.59 -6.13
CA ASN A 159 0.06 -14.97 -6.40
C ASN A 159 0.37 -15.87 -5.21
N ASP A 160 1.57 -15.73 -4.63
CA ASP A 160 2.01 -16.52 -3.50
C ASP A 160 1.10 -16.36 -2.27
N LEU A 161 0.53 -15.18 -2.03
CA LEU A 161 -0.45 -14.97 -0.96
C LEU A 161 -1.75 -15.77 -1.18
N GLN A 162 -2.20 -15.93 -2.42
CA GLN A 162 -3.42 -16.66 -2.76
C GLN A 162 -3.22 -18.18 -2.81
N GLU A 163 -2.10 -18.63 -3.38
CA GLU A 163 -1.84 -20.06 -3.59
C GLU A 163 -1.55 -20.84 -2.29
N ASN A 164 -1.27 -20.14 -1.18
CA ASN A 164 -0.86 -20.75 0.08
C ASN A 164 -1.87 -20.51 1.20
N SER A 165 -3.13 -20.85 0.96
CA SER A 165 -4.26 -20.75 1.91
C SER A 165 -4.69 -19.33 2.28
N GLY A 166 -4.18 -18.31 1.58
CA GLY A 166 -4.68 -16.95 1.71
C GLY A 166 -5.75 -16.68 0.67
N ASP A 167 -6.65 -15.75 0.97
CA ASP A 167 -7.78 -15.44 0.11
C ASP A 167 -7.91 -13.92 -0.08
N LEU A 168 -8.05 -13.48 -1.34
CA LEU A 168 -8.10 -12.06 -1.66
C LEU A 168 -9.41 -11.42 -1.19
N ASP A 169 -10.54 -12.11 -1.35
CA ASP A 169 -11.84 -11.59 -0.92
C ASP A 169 -11.88 -11.43 0.60
N THR A 170 -11.29 -12.38 1.33
CA THR A 170 -11.06 -12.31 2.78
C THR A 170 -10.17 -11.13 3.14
N ALA A 171 -9.07 -10.89 2.41
CA ALA A 171 -8.21 -9.74 2.66
C ALA A 171 -8.92 -8.40 2.44
N VAL A 172 -9.69 -8.29 1.35
CA VAL A 172 -10.50 -7.11 1.01
C VAL A 172 -11.54 -6.84 2.09
N LYS A 173 -12.29 -7.87 2.49
CA LYS A 173 -13.27 -7.78 3.57
C LYS A 173 -12.64 -7.31 4.88
N ASN A 174 -11.56 -7.98 5.31
CA ASN A 174 -10.85 -7.63 6.54
C ASN A 174 -10.28 -6.21 6.50
N SER A 175 -9.79 -5.76 5.34
CA SER A 175 -9.29 -4.41 5.13
C SER A 175 -10.41 -3.37 5.26
N LYS A 176 -11.58 -3.58 4.63
CA LYS A 176 -12.78 -2.75 4.80
C LYS A 176 -13.26 -2.71 6.26
N ASP A 177 -13.42 -3.88 6.87
CA ASP A 177 -13.86 -4.05 8.26
C ASP A 177 -12.90 -3.36 9.25
N SER A 178 -11.58 -3.37 8.95
CA SER A 178 -10.59 -2.70 9.79
C SER A 178 -10.76 -1.17 9.80
N ILE A 179 -11.15 -0.55 8.68
CA ILE A 179 -11.43 0.90 8.61
C ILE A 179 -12.71 1.22 9.38
N VAL A 180 -13.77 0.44 9.18
CA VAL A 180 -15.06 0.63 9.86
C VAL A 180 -14.90 0.48 11.38
N SER A 181 -14.25 -0.60 11.84
CA SER A 181 -14.04 -0.85 13.26
C SER A 181 -13.09 0.15 13.91
N LYS A 182 -12.06 0.62 13.20
CA LYS A 182 -11.19 1.72 13.66
C LYS A 182 -12.01 2.96 14.01
N ILE A 183 -12.92 3.38 13.12
CA ILE A 183 -13.79 4.55 13.34
C ILE A 183 -14.78 4.29 14.49
N ARG A 184 -15.51 3.17 14.42
CA ARG A 184 -16.52 2.78 15.43
C ARG A 184 -15.95 2.79 16.84
N ASP A 185 -14.72 2.27 16.99
CA ASP A 185 -14.10 2.06 18.29
C ASP A 185 -13.12 3.18 18.68
N ASN A 186 -13.06 4.26 17.89
CA ASN A 186 -12.17 5.40 18.07
C ASN A 186 -10.69 5.00 18.29
N ARG A 187 -10.19 4.06 17.48
CA ARG A 187 -8.78 3.63 17.47
C ARG A 187 -8.00 4.31 16.36
N ASP A 188 -6.70 4.41 16.55
CA ASP A 188 -5.75 4.86 15.53
C ASP A 188 -4.79 3.77 15.05
N TYR A 189 -4.97 2.52 15.51
CA TYR A 189 -4.13 1.38 15.16
C TYR A 189 -4.88 0.27 14.39
N THR A 190 -4.11 -0.59 13.71
CA THR A 190 -4.53 -1.83 13.05
C THR A 190 -5.60 -1.65 11.98
N TYR A 191 -5.20 -1.03 10.88
CA TYR A 191 -6.02 -0.90 9.67
C TYR A 191 -5.15 -0.91 8.42
N SER A 192 -5.73 -1.25 7.28
CA SER A 192 -5.08 -1.12 5.97
C SER A 192 -6.07 -0.64 4.94
N GLU A 193 -5.62 0.23 4.04
CA GLU A 193 -6.40 0.81 2.93
C GLU A 193 -6.07 0.16 1.58
N VAL A 194 -5.25 -0.91 1.54
CA VAL A 194 -4.74 -1.49 0.28
C VAL A 194 -5.86 -1.93 -0.68
N HIS A 195 -7.02 -2.34 -0.18
CA HIS A 195 -8.17 -2.65 -1.03
C HIS A 195 -8.63 -1.45 -1.89
N ILE A 196 -8.49 -0.21 -1.42
CA ILE A 196 -8.84 1.00 -2.17
C ILE A 196 -7.95 1.11 -3.42
N MET A 197 -6.66 0.80 -3.29
CA MET A 197 -5.75 0.75 -4.44
C MET A 197 -6.16 -0.35 -5.41
N LEU A 198 -6.42 -1.57 -4.91
CA LEU A 198 -6.81 -2.69 -5.78
C LEU A 198 -8.08 -2.39 -6.58
N MET A 199 -9.06 -1.72 -5.95
CA MET A 199 -10.28 -1.27 -6.61
C MET A 199 -9.97 -0.24 -7.70
N GLY A 200 -9.14 0.76 -7.39
CA GLY A 200 -8.70 1.77 -8.35
C GLY A 200 -7.88 1.23 -9.53
N LEU A 201 -7.15 0.14 -9.30
CA LEU A 201 -6.43 -0.63 -10.31
C LEU A 201 -7.34 -1.57 -11.12
N GLY A 202 -8.62 -1.71 -10.78
CA GLY A 202 -9.55 -2.62 -11.45
C GLY A 202 -9.26 -4.10 -11.19
N LEU A 203 -8.59 -4.42 -10.08
CA LEU A 203 -8.26 -5.78 -9.67
C LEU A 203 -9.35 -6.42 -8.81
N ILE A 204 -10.22 -5.60 -8.23
CA ILE A 204 -11.41 -6.01 -7.47
C ILE A 204 -12.56 -5.07 -7.84
N SER A 205 -13.80 -5.54 -7.69
CA SER A 205 -14.98 -4.74 -7.99
C SER A 205 -15.26 -3.71 -6.88
N PRO A 206 -15.82 -2.53 -7.21
CA PRO A 206 -16.52 -1.72 -6.22
C PRO A 206 -17.73 -2.51 -5.70
N ASP A 207 -17.97 -2.47 -4.38
CA ASP A 207 -19.18 -3.04 -3.79
C ASP A 207 -20.43 -2.27 -4.23
#